data_AF-A0A7S0I5I8-F1
#
_entry.id   AF-A0A7S0I5I8-F1
#
_cell.length_a   1.000
_cell.length_b   1.000
_cell.length_c   1.000
_cell.angle_alpha   90.00
_cell.angle_beta   90.00
_cell.angle_gamma   90.00
#
_symmetry.space_group_name_H-M   'P 1'
#
loop_
_entity.id
_entity.type
_entity.pdbx_description
1 polymer ?
#
loop_
_entity_poly.entity_id
_entity_poly.type
_entity_poly.pdbx_seq_one_letter_code
_entity_poly.pdbx_strand_id
1 'polypeptide(L)'
;EWYQTSTHMVVSLLARGVAKQAVSVTFGEATVDVAIKLEGGELYELSLHLYQKISPADCKWSVSPTKVELKLKKLSPGKWEALEGSGEEKVHAINAVPSEAEEGPA
;
A
#
# COMPACT_ATOMS: atom_id res chain seq x y z
N GLU A 1 0.29 -9.60 -1.34
CA GLU A 1 0.08 -10.57 -2.45
C GLU A 1 -0.54 -9.85 -3.64
N TRP A 2 -0.27 -10.25 -4.87
CA TRP A 2 -0.86 -9.61 -6.06
C TRP A 2 -1.14 -10.62 -7.16
N TYR A 3 -2.15 -10.33 -7.97
CA TYR A 3 -2.47 -11.06 -9.20
C TYR A 3 -2.92 -10.09 -10.29
N GLN A 4 -2.95 -10.53 -11.54
CA GLN A 4 -3.33 -9.67 -12.65
C GLN A 4 -4.21 -10.37 -13.66
N THR A 5 -4.96 -9.54 -14.38
CA THR A 5 -5.63 -9.89 -15.63
C THR A 5 -4.99 -9.09 -16.76
N SER A 6 -5.45 -9.30 -18.00
CA SER A 6 -4.96 -8.53 -19.16
C SER A 6 -5.12 -7.01 -19.02
N THR A 7 -6.04 -6.55 -18.16
CA THR A 7 -6.40 -5.12 -18.04
C THR A 7 -6.30 -4.56 -16.63
N HIS A 8 -6.22 -5.39 -15.60
CA HIS A 8 -6.17 -4.95 -14.21
C HIS A 8 -5.07 -5.66 -13.45
N MET A 9 -4.46 -4.93 -12.51
CA MET A 9 -3.59 -5.47 -11.47
C MET A 9 -4.35 -5.40 -10.14
N VAL A 10 -4.35 -6.48 -9.38
CA VAL A 10 -5.02 -6.55 -8.08
C VAL A 10 -3.99 -6.84 -7.00
N VAL A 11 -3.87 -5.94 -6.04
CA VAL A 11 -2.94 -6.04 -4.91
C VAL A 11 -3.73 -6.23 -3.63
N SER A 12 -3.39 -7.26 -2.86
CA SER A 12 -3.98 -7.59 -1.57
C SER A 12 -2.94 -7.36 -0.46
N LEU A 13 -3.25 -6.45 0.45
CA LEU A 13 -2.48 -6.16 1.65
C LEU A 13 -3.17 -6.79 2.84
N LEU A 14 -2.47 -7.66 3.57
CA LEU A 14 -3.02 -8.32 4.76
C LEU A 14 -3.00 -7.33 5.92
N ALA A 15 -4.17 -6.90 6.36
CA ALA A 15 -4.34 -5.92 7.42
C ALA A 15 -5.63 -6.25 8.16
N ARG A 16 -5.51 -6.78 9.39
CA ARG A 16 -6.65 -7.22 10.21
C ARG A 16 -7.12 -6.09 11.11
N GLY A 17 -8.43 -6.02 11.33
CA GLY A 17 -9.01 -5.03 12.27
C GLY A 17 -9.01 -3.59 11.74
N VAL A 18 -8.70 -3.39 10.46
CA VAL A 18 -8.57 -2.05 9.89
C VAL A 18 -9.92 -1.56 9.38
N ALA A 19 -10.35 -0.41 9.89
CA ALA A 19 -11.54 0.26 9.38
C ALA A 19 -11.25 0.94 8.03
N LYS A 20 -12.24 0.97 7.12
CA LYS A 20 -12.09 1.65 5.82
C LYS A 20 -11.65 3.11 5.94
N GLN A 21 -12.12 3.81 6.97
CA GLN A 21 -11.76 5.20 7.27
C GLN A 21 -10.31 5.39 7.74
N ALA A 22 -9.67 4.32 8.20
CA ALA A 22 -8.28 4.32 8.64
C ALA A 22 -7.31 4.03 7.48
N VAL A 23 -7.83 3.71 6.29
CA VAL A 23 -7.05 3.44 5.08
C VAL A 23 -7.15 4.63 4.14
N SER A 24 -6.00 5.16 3.74
CA SER A 24 -5.86 6.15 2.69
C SER A 24 -5.09 5.54 1.53
N VAL A 25 -5.59 5.70 0.32
CA VAL A 25 -4.95 5.20 -0.90
C VAL A 25 -4.87 6.33 -1.90
N THR A 26 -3.67 6.58 -2.41
CA THR A 26 -3.40 7.55 -3.47
C THR A 26 -2.89 6.80 -4.69
N PHE A 27 -3.57 6.98 -5.82
CA PHE A 27 -3.14 6.41 -7.10
C PHE A 27 -2.45 7.50 -7.93
N GLY A 28 -1.19 7.29 -8.26
CA GLY A 28 -0.45 8.06 -9.24
C GLY A 28 -0.52 7.43 -10.65
N GLU A 29 0.17 8.04 -11.61
CA GLU A 29 0.28 7.47 -12.97
C GLU A 29 1.03 6.14 -13.00
N ALA A 30 2.03 5.97 -12.14
CA ALA A 30 2.84 4.75 -12.04
C ALA A 30 3.24 4.45 -10.58
N THR A 31 2.55 5.05 -9.62
CA THR A 31 2.82 4.88 -8.19
C THR A 31 1.52 4.61 -7.45
N VAL A 32 1.60 3.86 -6.36
CA VAL A 32 0.47 3.65 -5.45
C VAL A 32 0.97 3.82 -4.03
N ASP A 33 0.39 4.78 -3.33
CA ASP A 33 0.72 5.07 -1.94
C ASP A 33 -0.46 4.66 -1.06
N VAL A 34 -0.18 3.85 -0.05
CA VAL A 34 -1.17 3.32 0.88
C VAL A 34 -0.73 3.67 2.29
N ALA A 35 -1.60 4.35 3.04
CA ALA A 35 -1.40 4.63 4.45
C ALA A 35 -2.53 3.98 5.25
N ILE A 36 -2.18 3.15 6.23
CA ILE A 36 -3.11 2.39 7.05
C ILE A 36 -2.85 2.70 8.52
N LYS A 37 -3.84 3.25 9.20
CA LYS A 37 -3.79 3.46 10.65
C LYS A 37 -4.27 2.20 11.37
N LEU A 38 -3.34 1.50 12.03
CA LEU A 38 -3.62 0.29 12.79
C LEU A 38 -4.25 0.63 14.15
N GLU A 39 -5.00 -0.31 14.73
CA GLU A 39 -5.69 -0.10 16.02
C GLU A 39 -4.73 0.21 17.19
N GLY A 40 -3.46 -0.18 17.08
CA GLY A 40 -2.40 0.13 18.04
C GLY A 40 -1.82 1.55 17.94
N GLY A 41 -2.33 2.39 17.03
CA GLY A 41 -1.82 3.75 16.79
C GLY A 41 -0.64 3.82 15.81
N GLU A 42 -0.11 2.67 15.40
CA GLU A 42 0.91 2.57 14.37
C GLU A 42 0.36 2.95 12.99
N LEU A 43 1.14 3.72 12.23
CA LEU A 43 0.85 4.04 10.84
C LEU A 43 1.70 3.15 9.94
N TYR A 44 1.04 2.30 9.16
CA TYR A 44 1.67 1.49 8.15
C TYR A 44 1.60 2.22 6.80
N GLU A 45 2.75 2.53 6.21
CA GLU A 45 2.84 3.19 4.91
C GLU A 45 3.51 2.27 3.90
N LEU A 46 2.94 2.19 2.70
CA LEU A 46 3.44 1.41 1.59
C LEU A 46 3.38 2.24 0.32
N SER A 47 4.54 2.45 -0.30
CA SER A 47 4.66 3.12 -1.59
C SER A 47 5.19 2.13 -2.62
N LEU A 48 4.35 1.81 -3.62
CA LEU A 48 4.67 0.89 -4.70
C LEU A 48 4.99 1.69 -5.97
N HIS A 49 6.15 1.45 -6.57
CA HIS A 49 6.48 1.95 -7.90
C HIS A 49 6.09 0.90 -8.93
N LEU A 50 5.02 1.12 -9.66
CA LEU A 50 4.45 0.16 -10.60
C LEU A 50 5.36 -0.08 -11.81
N TYR A 51 5.34 -1.30 -12.33
CA TYR A 51 6.09 -1.68 -13.53
C TYR A 51 5.72 -0.84 -14.76
N GLN A 52 4.45 -0.46 -14.86
CA GLN A 52 3.88 0.29 -15.98
C GLN A 52 2.82 1.28 -15.48
N LYS A 53 2.40 2.18 -16.37
CA LYS A 53 1.40 3.19 -16.04
C LYS A 53 0.00 2.60 -15.83
N ILE A 54 -0.75 3.19 -14.93
CA ILE A 54 -2.15 2.91 -14.62
C ILE A 54 -3.02 4.13 -14.94
N SER A 55 -4.34 3.91 -15.05
CA SER A 55 -5.33 4.98 -15.09
C SER A 55 -5.81 5.23 -13.66
N PRO A 56 -5.28 6.25 -12.94
CA PRO A 56 -5.64 6.49 -11.54
C PRO A 56 -7.14 6.80 -11.37
N ALA A 57 -7.78 7.38 -12.39
CA ALA A 57 -9.22 7.67 -12.40
C ALA A 57 -10.09 6.41 -12.40
N ASP A 58 -9.59 5.31 -12.97
CA ASP A 58 -10.28 4.02 -13.05
C ASP A 58 -9.83 3.03 -11.95
N CYS A 59 -8.86 3.43 -11.13
CA CYS A 59 -8.40 2.61 -10.02
C CYS A 59 -9.39 2.66 -8.86
N LYS A 60 -9.51 1.55 -8.14
CA LYS A 60 -10.44 1.39 -7.01
C LYS A 60 -9.76 0.61 -5.90
N TRP A 61 -10.22 0.82 -4.67
CA TRP A 61 -9.79 0.01 -3.53
C TRP A 61 -10.99 -0.34 -2.65
N SER A 62 -10.84 -1.38 -1.85
CA SER A 62 -11.86 -1.87 -0.93
C SER A 62 -11.21 -2.51 0.28
N VAL A 63 -11.89 -2.44 1.42
CA VAL A 63 -11.41 -3.01 2.68
C VAL A 63 -12.29 -4.17 3.06
N SER A 64 -11.64 -5.26 3.41
CA SER A 64 -12.20 -6.48 3.99
C SER A 64 -11.70 -6.60 5.43
N PRO A 65 -12.37 -7.39 6.30
CA PRO A 65 -12.00 -7.52 7.72
C PRO A 65 -10.56 -8.02 7.95
N THR A 66 -9.96 -8.67 6.96
CA THR A 66 -8.61 -9.26 7.03
C THR A 66 -7.62 -8.69 6.04
N LYS A 67 -8.05 -7.82 5.12
CA LYS A 67 -7.21 -7.32 4.03
C LYS A 67 -7.73 -6.04 3.39
N VAL A 68 -6.83 -5.27 2.80
CA VAL A 68 -7.13 -4.18 1.87
C VAL A 68 -6.84 -4.67 0.46
N GLU A 69 -7.81 -4.51 -0.44
CA GLU A 69 -7.68 -4.93 -1.83
C GLU A 69 -7.68 -3.71 -2.75
N LEU A 70 -6.64 -3.58 -3.56
CA LEU A 70 -6.42 -2.49 -4.51
C LEU A 70 -6.58 -3.05 -5.92
N LYS A 71 -7.44 -2.43 -6.72
CA LYS A 71 -7.70 -2.79 -8.12
C LYS A 71 -7.21 -1.65 -9.01
N LEU A 72 -6.05 -1.87 -9.61
CA LEU A 72 -5.38 -0.91 -10.46
C LEU A 72 -5.76 -1.18 -11.91
N LYS A 73 -6.28 -0.17 -12.61
CA LYS A 73 -6.56 -0.24 -14.04
C LYS A 73 -5.28 0.04 -14.81
N LYS A 74 -4.81 -0.92 -15.60
CA LYS A 74 -3.64 -0.71 -16.47
C LYS A 74 -3.99 0.32 -17.53
N LEU A 75 -3.08 1.27 -17.78
CA LEU A 75 -3.26 2.24 -18.85
C LEU A 75 -3.14 1.55 -20.22
N SER A 76 -2.15 0.66 -20.36
CA SER A 76 -1.97 -0.20 -21.53
C SER A 76 -2.32 -1.65 -21.17
N PRO A 77 -3.26 -2.29 -21.88
CA PRO A 77 -3.55 -3.70 -21.68
C PRO A 77 -2.33 -4.55 -22.02
N GLY A 78 -2.04 -5.54 -21.20
CA GLY A 78 -0.85 -6.38 -21.33
C GLY A 78 -0.53 -7.15 -20.07
N LYS A 79 0.40 -8.10 -20.17
CA LYS A 79 0.93 -8.83 -19.02
C LYS A 79 2.11 -8.06 -18.45
N TRP A 80 2.03 -7.70 -17.18
CA TRP A 80 3.18 -7.15 -16.47
C TRP A 80 4.02 -8.30 -15.96
N GLU A 81 5.34 -8.22 -16.09
CA GLU A 81 6.23 -9.28 -15.60
C GLU A 81 6.37 -9.23 -14.07
N ALA A 82 6.25 -8.03 -13.49
CA ALA A 82 6.24 -7.77 -12.06
C ALA A 82 5.16 -6.74 -11.70
N LEU A 83 4.78 -6.67 -10.42
CA LEU A 83 3.95 -5.57 -9.90
C LEU A 83 4.73 -4.26 -9.92
N GLU A 84 5.97 -4.31 -9.43
CA GLU A 84 6.84 -3.16 -9.25
C GLU A 84 7.87 -3.06 -10.38
N GLY A 85 8.15 -1.83 -10.81
CA GLY A 85 9.24 -1.53 -11.73
C GLY A 85 10.56 -1.43 -10.98
N SER A 86 11.67 -1.31 -11.70
CA SER A 86 13.01 -1.13 -11.12
C SER A 86 13.23 0.23 -10.41
N GLY A 87 12.16 0.86 -9.93
CA GLY A 87 12.23 2.05 -9.08
C GLY A 87 12.48 1.62 -7.65
N GLU A 88 13.66 1.98 -7.14
CA GLU A 88 14.17 1.73 -5.79
C GLU A 88 13.09 1.57 -4.70
N GLU A 89 13.07 0.37 -4.11
CA GLU A 89 12.27 0.04 -2.94
C GLU A 89 12.68 0.93 -1.76
N LYS A 90 12.02 2.06 -1.54
CA LYS A 90 12.09 2.77 -0.26
C LYS A 90 11.03 2.22 0.68
N VAL A 91 11.22 0.98 1.10
CA VAL A 91 10.65 0.50 2.36
C VAL A 91 11.24 1.35 3.48
N HIS A 92 10.57 2.44 3.85
CA HIS A 92 10.72 2.98 5.20
C HIS A 92 10.07 1.97 6.12
N ALA A 93 10.85 0.94 6.49
CA ALA A 93 10.57 0.17 7.68
C ALA A 93 10.34 1.19 8.79
N ILE A 94 9.15 1.17 9.38
CA ILE A 94 8.87 1.90 10.60
C ILE A 94 9.89 1.43 11.63
N ASN A 95 10.96 2.21 11.80
CA ASN A 95 11.78 2.15 12.98
C ASN A 95 10.80 2.43 14.13
N ALA A 96 10.45 1.38 14.87
CA ALA A 96 9.79 1.50 16.16
C ALA A 96 10.52 2.60 16.94
N VAL A 97 9.78 3.64 17.31
CA VAL A 97 10.30 4.78 18.07
C VAL A 97 10.90 4.25 19.39
N PRO A 98 12.13 4.65 19.75
CA PRO A 98 12.62 4.45 21.11
C PRO A 98 11.87 5.43 22.02
N SER A 99 11.02 4.90 22.89
CA SER A 99 10.34 5.69 23.92
C SER A 99 10.31 4.90 25.22
N GLU A 100 11.27 5.17 26.10
CA GLU A 100 10.93 5.26 27.51
C GLU A 100 11.81 6.32 28.18
N ALA A 101 11.12 7.24 28.85
CA ALA A 101 11.63 8.44 29.46
C ALA A 101 12.13 8.17 30.88
N GLU A 102 13.17 8.90 31.27
CA GLU A 102 13.36 9.60 32.55
C GLU A 102 12.88 8.90 33.84
N GLU A 103 13.82 8.34 34.61
CA GLU A 103 13.81 8.41 36.08
C GLU A 103 15.26 8.56 36.60
N GLY A 104 15.58 9.72 37.20
CA GLY A 104 16.69 9.81 38.18
C GLY A 104 16.34 8.96 39.41
N PRO A 105 17.31 8.43 40.18
CA PRO A 105 18.07 9.18 41.19
C PRO A 105 19.56 8.71 41.25
N ALA A 106 20.51 9.23 42.02
CA ALA A 106 20.56 9.90 43.32
C ALA A 106 21.83 10.76 43.43
#